data_AF-A0A1M7F599-F1
#
_entry.id   AF-A0A1M7F599-F1
#
_cell.length_a   1.000
_cell.length_b   1.000
_cell.length_c   1.000
_cell.angle_alpha   90.00
_cell.angle_beta   90.00
_cell.angle_gamma   90.00
#
_symmetry.space_group_name_H-M   'P 1'
#
loop_
_entity.id
_entity.type
_entity.pdbx_description
1 polymer ?
#
loop_
_entity_poly.entity_id
_entity_poly.type
_entity_poly.pdbx_seq_one_letter_code
_entity_poly.pdbx_strand_id
1 'polypeptide(L)'
;MIPQSVVKEHAGGFRYRAEVDGLRVIAVILVVLFHAGFEWFSGGYIGVDVFFVISGYLITSIILSEHKAGKFSNVSFYERRARRILPPLFLVMLASLPYAWFWMTPHHLKAFSQSVAAASLFAPNI
;
A
#
# COMPACT_ATOMS: atom_id res chain seq x y z
N MET A 1 37.37 -21.38 -30.45
CA MET A 1 36.78 -22.11 -29.30
C MET A 1 36.58 -21.10 -28.17
N ILE A 2 35.39 -20.48 -28.10
CA ILE A 2 35.11 -19.41 -27.14
C ILE A 2 34.62 -20.06 -25.83
N PRO A 3 35.24 -19.76 -24.67
CA PRO A 3 34.84 -20.35 -23.40
C PRO A 3 33.42 -19.91 -23.01
N GLN A 4 32.55 -20.89 -22.75
CA GLN A 4 31.13 -20.69 -22.38
C GLN A 4 30.92 -20.20 -20.93
N SER A 5 31.97 -19.71 -20.25
CA SER A 5 31.92 -19.34 -18.83
C SER A 5 31.36 -17.94 -18.54
N VAL A 6 30.88 -17.21 -19.55
CA VAL A 6 30.38 -15.82 -19.39
C VAL A 6 28.86 -15.68 -19.57
N VAL A 7 28.13 -16.76 -19.83
CA VAL A 7 26.66 -16.73 -19.80
C VAL A 7 26.18 -17.03 -18.38
N LYS A 8 26.43 -16.09 -17.45
CA LYS A 8 25.62 -16.06 -16.21
C LYS A 8 24.22 -15.65 -16.63
N GLU A 9 23.36 -16.64 -16.77
CA GLU A 9 21.92 -16.46 -16.80
C GLU A 9 21.52 -15.71 -15.53
N HIS A 10 21.35 -14.40 -15.64
CA HIS A 10 20.71 -13.62 -14.59
C HIS A 10 19.24 -14.04 -14.59
N ALA A 11 18.95 -15.12 -13.87
CA ALA A 11 17.60 -15.44 -13.42
C ALA A 11 17.05 -14.18 -12.73
N GLY A 12 16.27 -13.41 -13.47
CA GLY A 12 15.80 -12.08 -13.09
C GLY A 12 14.74 -12.18 -12.01
N GLY A 13 15.17 -12.50 -10.78
CA GLY A 13 14.38 -12.25 -9.59
C GLY A 13 14.22 -10.73 -9.42
N PHE A 14 13.01 -10.29 -9.09
CA PHE A 14 12.75 -8.89 -8.75
C PHE A 14 13.64 -8.48 -7.59
N ARG A 15 14.72 -7.76 -7.90
CA ARG A 15 15.63 -7.22 -6.88
C ARG A 15 14.84 -6.16 -6.11
N TYR A 16 14.63 -6.42 -4.82
CA TYR A 16 14.05 -5.45 -3.90
C TYR A 16 14.82 -4.13 -4.00
N ARG A 17 14.12 -3.05 -4.35
CA ARG A 17 14.68 -1.71 -4.54
C ARG A 17 14.36 -0.87 -3.31
N ALA A 18 15.24 -0.93 -2.33
CA ALA A 18 15.11 -0.19 -1.08
C ALA A 18 14.97 1.32 -1.33
N GLU A 19 15.62 1.85 -2.38
CA GLU A 19 15.51 3.25 -2.76
C GLU A 19 14.07 3.67 -3.12
N VAL A 20 13.32 2.81 -3.81
CA VAL A 20 11.94 3.08 -4.25
C VAL A 20 10.97 2.99 -3.08
N ASP A 21 11.14 1.99 -2.21
CA ASP A 21 10.32 1.87 -1.01
C ASP A 21 10.61 2.98 0.00
N GLY A 22 11.86 3.45 0.11
CA GLY A 22 12.21 4.63 0.91
C GLY A 22 11.48 5.90 0.44
N LEU A 23 11.39 6.11 -0.87
CA LEU A 23 10.66 7.25 -1.43
C LEU A 23 9.16 7.18 -1.14
N ARG A 24 8.57 5.98 -1.11
CA ARG A 24 7.18 5.78 -0.69
C ARG A 24 6.97 6.13 0.78
N VAL A 25 7.92 5.78 1.65
CA VAL A 25 7.86 6.13 3.08
C VAL A 25 7.90 7.64 3.27
N ILE A 26 8.79 8.34 2.57
CA ILE A 26 8.85 9.81 2.58
C ILE A 26 7.51 10.42 2.14
N ALA A 27 6.92 9.89 1.07
CA ALA A 27 5.62 10.35 0.58
C ALA A 27 4.51 10.19 1.64
N VAL A 28 4.45 9.03 2.33
CA VAL A 28 3.49 8.80 3.42
C VAL A 28 3.73 9.75 4.60
N ILE A 29 4.99 9.99 4.98
CA ILE A 29 5.32 10.94 6.06
C ILE A 29 4.79 12.33 5.74
N LEU A 30 4.95 12.81 4.51
CA LEU A 30 4.42 14.11 4.09
C LEU A 30 2.88 14.16 4.23
N VAL A 31 2.18 13.09 3.85
CA VAL A 31 0.71 13.00 4.00
C VAL A 31 0.29 13.04 5.47
N VAL A 32 1.00 12.32 6.34
CA VAL A 32 0.72 12.27 7.78
C VAL A 32 1.00 13.62 8.44
N LEU A 33 2.12 14.26 8.13
CA LEU A 33 2.48 15.58 8.67
C LEU A 33 1.48 16.67 8.26
N PHE A 34 0.99 16.62 7.02
CA PHE A 34 -0.07 17.51 6.57
C PHE A 34 -1.36 17.32 7.38
N HIS A 35 -1.82 16.08 7.56
CA HIS A 35 -3.02 15.80 8.36
C HIS A 35 -2.83 16.08 9.86
N ALA A 36 -1.60 16.05 10.37
CA ALA A 36 -1.26 16.40 11.74
C ALA A 36 -1.29 17.93 12.00
N GLY A 37 -1.57 18.75 10.99
CA GLY A 37 -1.75 20.20 11.14
C GLY A 37 -0.46 21.02 11.02
N PHE A 38 0.61 20.46 10.46
CA PHE A 38 1.82 21.23 10.20
C PHE A 38 1.64 22.11 8.95
N GLU A 39 1.40 23.41 9.16
CA GLU A 39 1.10 24.38 8.10
C GLU A 39 2.19 24.53 7.03
N TRP A 40 3.45 24.22 7.34
CA TRP A 40 4.55 24.19 6.37
C TRP A 40 4.41 23.09 5.30
N PHE A 41 3.55 22.10 5.51
CA PHE A 41 3.31 21.00 4.58
C PHE A 41 1.98 21.16 3.84
N SER A 42 1.59 22.38 3.48
CA SER A 42 0.36 22.72 2.72
C SER A 42 0.18 21.96 1.38
N GLY A 43 1.17 21.18 0.96
CA GLY A 43 1.16 20.27 -0.19
C GLY A 43 0.93 18.79 0.13
N GLY A 44 0.13 18.42 1.13
CA GLY A 44 -0.13 17.00 1.46
C GLY A 44 -0.60 16.14 0.28
N TYR A 45 -1.30 16.75 -0.69
CA TYR A 45 -1.72 16.10 -1.95
C TYR A 45 -0.53 15.65 -2.81
N ILE A 46 0.61 16.36 -2.77
CA ILE A 46 1.83 15.96 -3.48
C ILE A 46 2.34 14.62 -2.94
N GLY A 47 2.29 14.42 -1.61
CA GLY A 47 2.65 13.15 -0.98
C GLY A 47 1.76 12.00 -1.48
N VAL A 48 0.46 12.25 -1.62
CA VAL A 48 -0.49 11.29 -2.17
C VAL A 48 -0.15 10.95 -3.63
N ASP A 49 0.07 11.96 -4.47
CA ASP A 49 0.40 11.79 -5.89
C ASP A 49 1.69 10.99 -6.09
N VAL A 50 2.76 11.38 -5.39
CA VAL A 50 4.06 10.69 -5.44
C VAL A 50 3.93 9.24 -4.98
N PHE A 51 3.21 8.99 -3.88
CA PHE A 51 2.98 7.63 -3.39
C PHE A 51 2.27 6.75 -4.43
N PHE A 52 1.23 7.28 -5.08
CA PHE A 52 0.48 6.53 -6.09
C PHE A 52 1.28 6.31 -7.37
N VAL A 53 2.01 7.31 -7.87
CA VAL A 53 2.86 7.16 -9.06
C VAL A 53 3.93 6.08 -8.85
N ILE A 54 4.64 6.12 -7.71
CA ILE A 54 5.67 5.13 -7.40
C ILE A 54 5.07 3.74 -7.24
N SER A 55 3.93 3.64 -6.54
CA SER A 55 3.24 2.36 -6.36
C SER A 55 2.78 1.79 -7.71
N GLY A 56 2.29 2.63 -8.62
CA GLY A 56 1.92 2.25 -9.98
C GLY A 56 3.10 1.71 -10.78
N TYR A 57 4.24 2.41 -10.76
CA TYR A 57 5.47 1.93 -11.39
C TYR A 57 5.91 0.55 -10.87
N LEU A 58 5.92 0.37 -9.54
CA LEU A 58 6.29 -0.89 -8.93
C LEU A 58 5.33 -2.03 -9.30
N ILE A 59 4.01 -1.76 -9.25
CA ILE A 59 3.00 -2.75 -9.61
C ILE A 59 3.15 -3.18 -11.07
N THR A 60 3.24 -2.22 -11.99
CA THR A 60 3.37 -2.48 -13.42
C THR A 60 4.65 -3.22 -13.74
N SER A 61 5.77 -2.88 -13.10
CA SER A 61 7.03 -3.60 -13.31
C SER A 61 6.93 -5.06 -12.85
N ILE A 62 6.31 -5.33 -11.69
CA ILE A 62 6.06 -6.70 -11.20
C ILE A 62 5.19 -7.46 -12.21
N ILE A 63 4.06 -6.89 -12.63
CA ILE A 63 3.16 -7.54 -13.60
C ILE A 63 3.90 -7.85 -14.90
N LEU A 64 4.62 -6.89 -15.47
CA LEU A 64 5.34 -7.06 -16.72
C LEU A 64 6.40 -8.16 -16.64
N SER A 65 7.05 -8.29 -15.48
CA SER A 65 8.05 -9.33 -15.27
C SER A 65 7.48 -10.73 -15.13
N GLU A 66 6.40 -10.88 -14.37
CA GLU A 66 5.72 -12.16 -14.20
C GLU A 66 5.11 -12.60 -15.53
N HIS A 67 4.63 -11.62 -16.31
CA HIS A 67 4.09 -11.87 -17.65
C HIS A 67 5.20 -12.34 -18.60
N LYS A 68 6.36 -11.66 -18.62
CA LYS A 68 7.53 -12.11 -19.41
C LYS A 68 8.02 -13.50 -19.00
N ALA A 69 7.91 -13.85 -17.73
CA ALA A 69 8.28 -15.16 -17.20
C ALA A 69 7.19 -16.25 -17.41
N GLY A 70 6.02 -15.90 -17.98
CA GLY A 70 4.89 -16.83 -18.16
C GLY A 70 4.25 -17.30 -16.84
N LYS A 71 4.51 -16.60 -15.73
CA LYS A 71 4.06 -16.97 -14.37
C LYS A 71 2.96 -16.06 -13.82
N PHE A 72 2.51 -15.09 -14.61
CA PHE A 72 1.51 -14.14 -14.17
C PHE A 72 0.15 -14.80 -13.96
N SER A 73 -0.43 -14.58 -12.79
CA SER A 73 -1.79 -14.99 -12.45
C SER A 73 -2.46 -13.85 -11.71
N ASN A 74 -3.61 -13.39 -12.21
CA ASN A 74 -4.41 -12.36 -11.57
C ASN A 74 -4.76 -12.74 -10.12
N VAL A 75 -5.14 -14.00 -9.90
CA VAL A 75 -5.50 -14.51 -8.58
C VAL A 75 -4.32 -14.41 -7.63
N SER A 76 -3.14 -14.91 -8.02
CA SER A 76 -1.95 -14.87 -7.16
C SER A 76 -1.48 -13.44 -6.90
N PHE A 77 -1.61 -12.54 -7.88
CA PHE A 77 -1.30 -11.12 -7.72
C PHE A 77 -2.20 -10.46 -6.66
N TYR A 78 -3.52 -10.61 -6.76
CA TYR A 78 -4.45 -10.05 -5.79
C TYR A 78 -4.31 -10.71 -4.41
N GLU A 79 -4.04 -12.01 -4.36
CA GLU A 79 -3.83 -12.74 -3.12
C GLU A 79 -2.60 -12.22 -2.34
N ARG A 80 -1.46 -11.96 -3.02
CA ARG A 80 -0.28 -11.33 -2.40
C ARG A 80 -0.59 -9.94 -1.85
N ARG A 81 -1.41 -9.16 -2.56
CA ARG A 81 -1.85 -7.83 -2.11
C ARG A 81 -2.79 -7.91 -0.92
N ALA A 82 -3.76 -8.83 -0.95
CA ALA A 82 -4.70 -9.06 0.13
C ALA A 82 -3.96 -9.46 1.42
N ARG A 83 -3.00 -10.40 1.34
CA ARG A 83 -2.14 -10.77 2.47
C ARG A 83 -1.30 -9.63 3.04
N ARG A 84 -1.03 -8.58 2.25
CA ARG A 84 -0.25 -7.41 2.69
C ARG A 84 -1.14 -6.30 3.27
N ILE A 85 -2.35 -6.10 2.74
CA ILE A 85 -3.23 -4.95 3.07
C ILE A 85 -4.27 -5.32 4.13
N LEU A 86 -4.85 -6.52 4.07
CA LEU A 86 -5.92 -6.93 4.99
C LEU A 86 -5.47 -7.07 6.45
N PRO A 87 -4.30 -7.65 6.79
CA PRO A 87 -3.92 -7.78 8.20
C PRO A 87 -3.77 -6.44 8.91
N PRO A 88 -3.08 -5.41 8.35
CA PRO A 88 -3.07 -4.08 8.95
C PRO A 88 -4.46 -3.44 9.06
N LEU A 89 -5.34 -3.62 8.06
CA LEU A 89 -6.71 -3.09 8.10
C LEU A 89 -7.49 -3.66 9.29
N PHE A 90 -7.54 -4.99 9.41
CA PHE A 90 -8.26 -5.63 10.51
C PHE A 90 -7.63 -5.33 11.86
N LEU A 91 -6.30 -5.21 11.93
CA LEU A 91 -5.62 -4.82 13.17
C LEU A 91 -6.04 -3.43 13.64
N VAL A 92 -6.10 -2.44 12.75
CA VAL A 92 -6.55 -1.08 13.09
C VAL A 92 -8.03 -1.07 13.47
N MET A 93 -8.88 -1.82 12.77
CA MET A 93 -10.30 -1.95 13.13
C MET A 93 -10.49 -2.57 14.51
N LEU A 94 -9.85 -3.70 14.79
CA LEU A 94 -9.95 -4.39 16.07
C LEU A 94 -9.37 -3.54 17.21
N ALA A 95 -8.28 -2.82 16.97
CA ALA A 95 -7.68 -1.92 17.96
C ALA A 95 -8.56 -0.69 18.25
N SER A 96 -9.27 -0.17 17.26
CA SER A 96 -10.12 1.03 17.42
C SER A 96 -11.49 0.73 18.04
N LEU A 97 -12.04 -0.47 17.86
CA LEU A 97 -13.34 -0.87 18.42
C LEU A 97 -13.48 -0.68 19.95
N PRO A 98 -12.56 -1.18 20.81
CA PRO A 98 -12.68 -0.99 22.25
C PRO A 98 -12.58 0.50 22.61
N TYR A 99 -11.68 1.24 21.98
CA TYR A 99 -11.52 2.68 22.23
C TYR A 99 -12.77 3.47 21.85
N ALA A 100 -13.38 3.16 20.70
CA ALA A 100 -14.64 3.75 20.26
C ALA A 100 -15.77 3.47 21.27
N TRP A 101 -15.88 2.23 21.75
CA TRP A 101 -16.89 1.85 22.73
C TRP A 101 -16.73 2.58 24.08
N PHE A 102 -15.49 2.74 24.56
CA PHE A 102 -15.23 3.39 25.85
C PHE A 102 -15.35 4.93 25.80
N TRP A 103 -15.02 5.57 24.67
CA TRP A 103 -14.83 7.03 24.62
C TRP A 103 -15.88 7.79 23.80
N MET A 104 -16.57 7.16 22.85
CA MET A 104 -17.47 7.87 21.94
C MET A 104 -18.91 7.98 22.47
N THR A 105 -19.57 9.10 22.17
CA THR A 105 -21.01 9.26 22.42
C THR A 105 -21.83 8.43 21.42
N PRO A 106 -23.12 8.14 21.71
CA PRO A 106 -23.95 7.28 20.84
C PRO A 106 -24.02 7.75 19.38
N HIS A 107 -24.03 9.07 19.14
CA HIS A 107 -24.01 9.64 17.80
C HIS A 107 -22.70 9.33 17.06
N HIS A 108 -21.56 9.52 17.73
CA HIS A 108 -20.24 9.23 17.17
C HIS A 108 -20.01 7.74 16.92
N LEU A 109 -20.58 6.88 17.76
CA LEU A 109 -20.51 5.42 17.59
C LEU A 109 -21.23 4.97 16.31
N LYS A 110 -22.39 5.58 15.99
CA LYS A 110 -23.10 5.31 14.74
C LYS A 110 -22.25 5.68 13.52
N ALA A 111 -21.67 6.87 13.50
CA ALA A 111 -20.79 7.32 12.42
C ALA A 111 -19.55 6.41 12.29
N PHE A 112 -18.92 6.04 13.40
CA PHE A 112 -17.80 5.09 13.42
C PHE A 112 -18.19 3.72 12.82
N SER A 113 -19.36 3.18 13.17
CA SER A 113 -19.83 1.90 12.61
C SER A 113 -20.02 1.97 11.09
N GLN A 114 -20.48 3.11 10.57
CA GLN A 114 -20.61 3.34 9.13
C GLN A 114 -19.24 3.38 8.45
N SER A 115 -18.25 4.05 9.07
CA SER A 115 -16.87 4.05 8.58
C SER A 115 -16.25 2.66 8.59
N VAL A 116 -16.49 1.86 9.63
CA VAL A 116 -16.02 0.46 9.73
C VAL A 116 -16.66 -0.40 8.63
N ALA A 117 -17.97 -0.27 8.41
CA ALA A 117 -18.67 -0.98 7.35
C ALA A 117 -18.15 -0.58 5.95
N ALA A 118 -18.02 0.72 5.70
CA ALA A 118 -17.53 1.26 4.44
C ALA A 118 -16.08 0.83 4.16
N ALA A 119 -15.21 0.87 5.18
CA ALA A 119 -13.83 0.40 5.06
C ALA A 119 -13.75 -1.12 4.81
N SER A 120 -14.63 -1.91 5.43
CA SER A 120 -14.70 -3.37 5.21
C SER A 120 -15.09 -3.72 3.77
N LEU A 121 -15.98 -2.92 3.19
CA LEU A 121 -16.42 -3.05 1.80
C LEU A 121 -15.50 -2.33 0.80
N PHE A 122 -14.39 -1.72 1.26
CA PHE A 122 -13.52 -0.87 0.45
C PHE A 122 -14.27 0.25 -0.29
N ALA A 123 -15.34 0.78 0.32
CA ALA A 123 -16.19 1.85 -0.20
C ALA A 123 -16.24 3.11 0.72
N PRO A 124 -15.13 3.58 1.32
CA PRO A 124 -15.16 4.73 2.24
C PRO A 124 -15.49 6.08 1.60
N ASN A 125 -15.55 6.15 0.26
CA ASN A 125 -15.80 7.38 -0.50
C ASN A 125 -17.03 7.26 -1.44
N ILE A 126 -17.94 6.34 -1.13
CA ILE A 126 -19.23 6.13 -1.79
C ILE A 126 -20.31 6.33 -0.72
#